data_AF-A0A3R6M4Y2-F1
#
_entry.id   AF-A0A3R6M4Y2-F1
#
_cell.length_a   1.000
_cell.length_b   1.000
_cell.length_c   1.000
_cell.angle_alpha   90.00
_cell.angle_beta   90.00
_cell.angle_gamma   90.00
#
_symmetry.space_group_name_H-M   'P 1'
#
loop_
_entity.id
_entity.type
_entity.pdbx_description
1 polymer ?
#
loop_
_entity_poly.entity_id
_entity_poly.type
_entity_poly.pdbx_seq_one_letter_code
_entity_poly.pdbx_strand_id
1 'polypeptide(L)'
;MTIKGYIKEKGWCTECDVPGTCRWMSAQITFQNPETADYDETEFDIKAYDKNELSELFETLCKETFGEEWKKTYSSVTAVVIVQFADTYEELT
;
A
#
# COMPACT_ATOMS: atom_id res chain seq x y z
N MET A 1 2.94 1.12 11.92
CA MET A 1 4.06 1.93 11.37
C MET A 1 3.60 2.68 10.13
N THR A 2 4.44 3.48 9.46
CA THR A 2 4.11 4.00 8.11
C THR A 2 4.53 3.02 7.02
N ILE A 3 4.02 3.15 5.79
CA ILE A 3 4.44 2.33 4.62
C ILE A 3 5.95 2.33 4.44
N LYS A 4 6.56 3.52 4.39
CA LYS A 4 8.02 3.67 4.25
C LYS A 4 8.78 3.00 5.38
N GLY A 5 8.24 3.05 6.61
CA GLY A 5 8.78 2.35 7.77
C GLY A 5 8.69 0.83 7.62
N TYR A 6 7.53 0.33 7.20
CA TYR A 6 7.29 -1.09 6.97
C TYR A 6 8.25 -1.67 5.93
N ILE A 7 8.29 -1.07 4.74
CA ILE A 7 9.16 -1.53 3.64
C ILE A 7 10.64 -1.46 4.03
N LYS A 8 11.05 -0.46 4.81
CA LYS A 8 12.43 -0.38 5.30
C LYS A 8 12.77 -1.54 6.25
N GLU A 9 11.83 -1.97 7.08
CA GLU A 9 12.06 -3.03 8.07
C GLU A 9 11.89 -4.44 7.48
N LYS A 10 10.87 -4.65 6.66
CA LYS A 10 10.46 -5.97 6.16
C LYS A 10 10.81 -6.23 4.69
N GLY A 11 11.16 -5.19 3.94
CA GLY A 11 11.26 -5.25 2.48
C GLY A 11 9.89 -5.27 1.81
N TRP A 12 9.89 -5.59 0.51
CA TRP A 12 8.67 -5.85 -0.23
C TRP A 12 8.26 -7.31 -0.06
N CYS A 13 7.00 -7.53 0.32
CA CYS A 13 6.39 -8.86 0.37
C CYS A 13 5.56 -9.07 -0.90
N THR A 14 5.53 -10.29 -1.42
CA THR A 14 4.85 -10.65 -2.67
C THR A 14 3.99 -11.88 -2.45
N GLU A 15 2.75 -11.87 -2.91
CA GLU A 15 1.84 -13.02 -2.97
C GLU A 15 1.58 -13.51 -4.41
N CYS A 16 2.34 -12.98 -5.37
CA CYS A 16 2.32 -13.35 -6.77
C CYS A 16 3.71 -13.73 -7.28
N ASP A 17 3.76 -14.32 -8.47
CA ASP A 17 5.02 -14.58 -9.16
C ASP A 17 5.70 -13.27 -9.53
N VAL A 18 6.98 -13.12 -9.16
CA VAL A 18 7.77 -11.94 -9.49
C VAL A 18 8.30 -12.08 -10.92
N PRO A 19 7.84 -11.26 -11.88
CA PRO A 19 8.34 -11.34 -13.24
C PRO A 19 9.76 -10.78 -13.34
N GLY A 20 10.49 -11.19 -14.39
CA GLY A 20 11.84 -10.67 -14.67
C GLY A 20 11.85 -9.17 -15.05
N THR A 21 10.73 -8.67 -15.57
CA THR A 21 10.48 -7.25 -15.85
C THR A 21 9.08 -6.89 -15.39
N CYS A 22 8.95 -5.74 -14.73
CA CYS A 22 7.68 -5.11 -14.42
C CYS A 22 7.87 -3.60 -14.37
N ARG A 23 6.83 -2.85 -14.72
CA ARG A 23 6.80 -1.39 -14.60
C ARG A 23 5.74 -0.92 -13.63
N TRP A 24 4.73 -1.76 -13.40
CA TRP A 24 3.58 -1.48 -12.57
C TRP A 24 3.32 -2.66 -11.62
N MET A 25 2.70 -2.36 -10.49
CA MET A 25 2.25 -3.37 -9.53
C MET A 25 1.05 -2.87 -8.73
N SER A 26 0.23 -3.81 -8.27
CA SER A 26 -0.84 -3.55 -7.31
C SER A 26 -0.35 -3.94 -5.92
N ALA A 27 -0.41 -3.00 -4.98
CA ALA A 27 0.05 -3.18 -3.62
C ALA A 27 -1.13 -3.06 -2.66
N GLN A 28 -1.44 -4.15 -1.97
CA GLN A 28 -2.39 -4.19 -0.87
C GLN A 28 -1.72 -3.72 0.42
N ILE A 29 -2.44 -2.90 1.19
CA ILE A 29 -2.01 -2.35 2.46
C ILE A 29 -3.03 -2.73 3.52
N THR A 30 -2.56 -3.39 4.58
CA THR A 30 -3.36 -3.67 5.79
C THR A 30 -3.04 -2.62 6.86
N PHE A 31 -4.07 -2.03 7.45
CA PHE A 31 -3.96 -0.97 8.45
C PHE A 31 -5.11 -1.06 9.47
N GLN A 32 -5.00 -0.35 10.58
CA GLN A 32 -6.05 -0.32 11.60
C GLN A 32 -7.02 0.83 11.33
N ASN A 33 -8.32 0.53 11.28
CA ASN A 33 -9.36 1.53 11.19
C ASN A 33 -9.49 2.26 12.54
N PRO A 34 -9.38 3.60 12.58
CA PRO A 34 -9.42 4.36 13.83
C PRO A 34 -10.81 4.37 14.49
N GLU A 35 -11.88 4.13 13.74
CA GLU A 35 -13.27 4.17 14.24
C GLU A 35 -13.72 2.84 14.85
N THR A 36 -13.36 1.72 14.20
CA THR A 36 -13.77 0.37 14.63
C THR A 36 -12.71 -0.36 15.44
N ALA A 37 -11.45 0.10 15.36
CA ALA A 37 -10.26 -0.59 15.86
C ALA A 37 -9.97 -1.96 15.20
N ASP A 38 -10.73 -2.33 14.16
CA ASP A 38 -10.49 -3.52 13.34
C ASP A 38 -9.43 -3.25 12.26
N TYR A 39 -8.99 -4.31 11.59
CA TYR A 39 -8.08 -4.21 10.43
C TYR A 39 -8.89 -4.05 9.14
N ASP A 40 -8.50 -3.07 8.34
CA ASP A 40 -8.99 -2.85 6.98
C ASP A 40 -7.86 -3.02 5.97
N GLU A 41 -8.24 -3.25 4.72
CA GLU A 41 -7.35 -3.43 3.59
C GLU A 41 -7.73 -2.50 2.44
N THR A 42 -6.72 -2.00 1.74
CA THR A 42 -6.92 -1.22 0.51
C THR A 42 -5.80 -1.55 -0.46
N GLU A 43 -6.07 -1.36 -1.76
CA GLU A 43 -5.14 -1.68 -2.83
C GLU A 43 -4.86 -0.44 -3.69
N PHE A 44 -3.61 -0.29 -4.11
CA PHE A 44 -3.18 0.78 -5.01
C PHE A 44 -2.35 0.24 -6.16
N ASP A 45 -2.68 0.67 -7.36
CA ASP A 45 -1.84 0.51 -8.54
C ASP A 45 -0.78 1.60 -8.57
N ILE A 46 0.48 1.18 -8.63
CA ILE A 46 1.64 2.08 -8.58
C ILE A 46 2.72 1.64 -9.56
N LYS A 47 3.67 2.53 -9.83
CA LYS A 47 4.92 2.12 -10.47
C LYS A 47 5.62 1.10 -9.59
N ALA A 48 6.19 0.08 -10.23
CA ALA A 48 6.84 -1.02 -9.55
C ALA A 48 7.86 -0.51 -8.53
N TYR A 49 7.65 -0.89 -7.27
CA TYR A 49 8.47 -0.55 -6.11
C TYR A 49 8.57 0.95 -5.75
N ASP A 50 7.68 1.82 -6.24
CA ASP A 50 7.66 3.22 -5.86
C ASP A 50 7.01 3.44 -4.48
N LYS A 51 7.83 3.33 -3.44
CA LYS A 51 7.42 3.56 -2.04
C LYS A 51 6.94 4.99 -1.77
N ASN A 52 7.30 5.97 -2.59
CA ASN A 52 6.87 7.35 -2.38
C ASN A 52 5.45 7.51 -2.91
N GLU A 53 5.21 7.06 -4.14
CA GLU A 53 3.88 7.02 -4.74
C GLU A 53 2.88 6.29 -3.84
N LEU A 54 3.21 5.06 -3.39
CA LEU A 54 2.36 4.29 -2.48
C LEU A 54 2.03 5.04 -1.20
N SER A 55 3.06 5.68 -0.64
CA SER A 55 2.96 6.41 0.62
C SER A 55 2.12 7.68 0.49
N GLU A 56 2.15 8.35 -0.66
CA GLU A 56 1.38 9.56 -0.94
C GLU A 56 -0.08 9.24 -1.25
N LEU A 57 -0.34 8.18 -2.02
CA LEU A 57 -1.69 7.69 -2.29
C LEU A 57 -2.40 7.27 -1.00
N PHE A 58 -1.75 6.46 -0.16
CA PHE A 58 -2.34 6.03 1.10
C PHE A 58 -2.52 7.18 2.09
N GLU A 59 -1.59 8.14 2.15
CA GLU A 59 -1.75 9.35 2.97
C GLU A 59 -2.98 10.16 2.52
N THR A 60 -3.20 10.26 1.21
CA THR A 60 -4.35 10.96 0.63
C THR A 60 -5.65 10.26 1.00
N LEU A 61 -5.73 8.94 0.80
CA LEU A 61 -6.87 8.13 1.23
C LEU A 61 -7.14 8.28 2.73
N CYS A 62 -6.12 8.22 3.58
CA CYS A 62 -6.28 8.40 5.02
C CYS A 62 -6.90 9.76 5.37
N LYS A 63 -6.47 10.85 4.72
CA LYS A 63 -6.98 12.20 4.95
C LYS A 63 -8.43 12.35 4.49
N GLU A 64 -8.77 11.78 3.34
CA GLU A 64 -10.11 11.84 2.78
C GLU A 64 -11.12 11.00 3.56
N THR A 65 -10.72 9.82 4.04
CA THR A 65 -11.61 8.90 4.75
C THR A 65 -11.75 9.19 6.24
N PHE A 66 -10.66 9.55 6.94
CA PHE A 66 -10.65 9.58 8.42
C PHE A 66 -10.52 10.98 9.03
N GLY A 67 -10.50 12.04 8.22
CA GLY A 67 -10.48 13.42 8.72
C GLY A 67 -9.34 13.68 9.69
N GLU A 68 -9.63 14.17 10.90
CA GLU A 68 -8.60 14.50 11.92
C GLU A 68 -7.79 13.28 12.40
N GLU A 69 -8.35 12.07 12.29
CA GLU A 69 -7.74 10.82 12.76
C GLU A 69 -6.79 10.19 11.73
N TRP A 70 -6.64 10.80 10.54
CA TRP A 70 -5.85 10.26 9.43
C TRP A 70 -4.43 9.82 9.81
N LYS A 71 -3.79 10.54 10.75
CA LYS A 71 -2.43 10.23 11.20
C LYS A 71 -2.35 8.91 11.94
N LYS A 72 -3.41 8.52 12.68
CA LYS A 72 -3.47 7.24 13.37
C LYS A 72 -3.53 6.12 12.34
N THR A 73 -4.43 6.21 11.37
CA THR A 73 -4.53 5.27 10.25
C THR A 73 -3.21 5.15 9.49
N TYR A 74 -2.64 6.29 9.07
CA TYR A 74 -1.40 6.33 8.30
C TYR A 74 -0.19 5.70 9.02
N SER A 75 -0.18 5.76 10.35
CA SER A 75 0.87 5.18 11.19
C SER A 75 0.51 3.80 11.74
N SER A 76 -0.60 3.21 11.33
CA SER A 76 -1.11 1.90 11.78
C SER A 76 -0.88 0.76 10.79
N VAL A 77 -0.11 0.99 9.72
CA VAL A 77 0.19 -0.04 8.71
C VAL A 77 0.84 -1.25 9.39
N THR A 78 0.32 -2.43 9.08
CA THR A 78 0.78 -3.74 9.58
C THR A 78 1.26 -4.68 8.50
N ALA A 79 0.82 -4.50 7.25
CA ALA A 79 1.30 -5.25 6.10
C ALA A 79 1.29 -4.40 4.82
N VAL A 80 2.23 -4.70 3.93
CA VAL A 80 2.27 -4.22 2.54
C VAL A 80 2.63 -5.43 1.67
N VAL A 81 1.71 -5.82 0.79
CA VAL A 81 1.82 -7.03 -0.02
C VAL A 81 1.58 -6.68 -1.47
N ILE A 82 2.50 -7.11 -2.34
CA ILE A 82 2.32 -7.00 -3.78
C ILE A 82 1.48 -8.20 -4.23
N VAL A 83 0.33 -7.92 -4.83
CA VAL A 83 -0.65 -8.93 -5.26
C VAL A 83 -0.65 -9.14 -6.76
N GLN A 84 -0.15 -8.17 -7.54
CA GLN A 84 -0.06 -8.25 -8.99
C GLN A 84 1.12 -7.43 -9.53
N PHE A 85 1.71 -7.91 -10.62
CA PHE A 85 2.68 -7.17 -11.43
C PHE A 85 2.18 -7.04 -12.86
N ALA A 86 2.57 -5.96 -13.53
CA ALA A 86 2.29 -5.72 -14.94
C ALA A 86 3.38 -4.90 -15.64
N ASP A 87 3.43 -4.98 -16.96
CA ASP A 87 4.31 -4.16 -17.80
C ASP A 87 3.64 -2.85 -18.22
N THR A 88 2.30 -2.83 -18.34
CA THR A 88 1.50 -1.62 -18.54
C THR A 88 0.48 -1.42 -17.42
N TYR A 89 -0.06 -0.20 -17.30
CA TYR A 89 -1.03 0.11 -16.26
C TYR A 89 -2.38 -0.56 -16.53
N GLU A 90 -2.77 -0.67 -17.80
CA GLU A 90 -4.03 -1.26 -18.25
C GLU A 90 -4.13 -2.77 -17.95
N GLU A 91 -2.99 -3.43 -17.71
CA GLU A 91 -2.92 -4.83 -17.33
C GLU A 91 -3.19 -5.07 -15.84
N LEU A 92 -3.27 -4.01 -15.01
CA LEU A 92 -3.67 -4.09 -13.61
C LEU A 92 -5.19 -4.01 -13.41
N THR A 93 -5.95 -3.56 -14.41
CA THR A 93 -7.39 -3.21 -14.32
C THR A 93 -8.33 -4.19 -15.01
#